data_AF-A0A5U9WKA8-F1
#
_entry.id   AF-A0A5U9WKA8-F1
#
_cell.length_a   1.000
_cell.length_b   1.000
_cell.length_c   1.000
_cell.angle_alpha   90.00
_cell.angle_beta   90.00
_cell.angle_gamma   90.00
#
_symmetry.space_group_name_H-M   'P 1'
#
loop_
_entity.id
_entity.type
_entity.pdbx_description
1 polymer ?
#
loop_
_entity_poly.entity_id
_entity_poly.type
_entity_poly.pdbx_seq_one_letter_code
_entity_poly.pdbx_strand_id
1 'polypeptide(L)'
;MFEETIKKQFELLDISNFNVDISHRLLFVCGGKVDVRAPIPPSFRDRLLTYTAKHASELHEHFILAETFKDYFKENAYPDLLVFEDDIASISSLIIIFLESPGSLVELGIFCNKSELFKKILIVASA
;
A
#
# COMPACT_ATOMS: atom_id res chain seq x y z
N MET A 1 37.65 5.70 14.25
CA MET A 1 37.31 6.80 15.18
C MET A 1 35.91 7.35 14.93
N PHE A 2 35.53 7.77 13.71
CA PHE A 2 34.17 8.25 13.43
C PHE A 2 33.10 7.14 13.42
N GLU A 3 33.41 6.00 12.82
CA GLU A 3 32.49 4.85 12.71
C GLU A 3 32.11 4.24 14.08
N GLU A 4 33.08 4.12 14.99
CA GLU A 4 32.82 3.66 16.37
C GLU A 4 31.94 4.64 17.16
N THR A 5 32.11 5.95 16.93
CA THR A 5 31.25 6.96 17.55
C THR A 5 29.81 6.83 17.05
N ILE A 6 29.60 6.61 15.75
CA ILE A 6 28.26 6.36 15.20
C ILE A 6 27.64 5.12 15.81
N LYS A 7 28.37 3.99 15.85
CA LYS A 7 27.86 2.74 16.44
C LYS A 7 27.44 2.93 17.89
N LYS A 8 28.29 3.58 18.71
CA LYS A 8 27.96 3.90 20.11
C LYS A 8 26.72 4.76 20.26
N GLN A 9 26.48 5.72 19.37
CA GLN A 9 25.28 6.57 19.45
C GLN A 9 24.01 5.79 19.06
N PHE A 10 24.09 4.93 18.04
CA PHE A 10 22.94 4.12 17.61
C PHE A 10 22.60 3.02 18.62
N GLU A 11 23.58 2.48 19.35
CA GLU A 11 23.35 1.53 20.45
C GLU A 11 22.54 2.12 21.62
N LEU A 12 22.51 3.45 21.76
CA LEU A 12 21.72 4.14 22.78
C LEU A 12 20.25 4.33 22.37
N LEU A 13 19.90 4.01 21.12
CA LEU A 13 18.54 4.12 20.61
C LEU A 13 17.72 2.91 21.05
N ASP A 14 16.62 3.19 21.73
CA ASP A 14 15.63 2.16 22.08
C ASP A 14 14.54 2.13 21.01
N ILE A 15 14.50 1.04 20.24
CA ILE A 15 13.55 0.81 19.14
C ILE A 15 12.11 0.89 19.65
N SER A 16 11.83 0.58 20.92
CA SER A 16 10.48 0.68 21.47
C SER A 16 9.95 2.12 21.55
N ASN A 17 10.83 3.13 21.51
CA ASN A 17 10.46 4.55 21.48
C ASN A 17 10.29 5.10 20.05
N PHE A 18 10.48 4.26 19.03
CA PHE A 18 10.38 4.68 17.65
C PHE A 18 8.92 4.64 17.24
N ASN A 19 8.43 5.75 16.70
CA ASN A 19 7.12 5.81 16.07
C ASN A 19 7.32 5.96 14.57
N VAL A 20 6.53 5.24 13.79
CA VAL A 20 6.45 5.45 12.35
C VAL A 20 5.80 6.80 12.13
N ASP A 21 6.50 7.73 11.45
CA ASP A 21 5.88 8.97 11.01
C ASP A 21 4.90 8.67 9.88
N ILE A 22 3.61 8.82 10.19
CA ILE A 22 2.49 8.64 9.26
C ILE A 22 1.95 9.99 8.74
N SER A 23 2.76 11.06 8.83
CA SER A 23 2.44 12.39 8.29
C SER A 23 1.99 12.33 6.83
N HIS A 24 2.59 11.43 6.04
CA HIS A 24 2.03 10.99 4.76
C HIS A 24 1.16 9.74 4.95
N ARG A 25 -0.16 9.95 4.91
CA ARG A 25 -1.15 8.88 5.04
C ARG A 25 -1.20 8.04 3.78
N LEU A 26 -0.46 6.94 3.75
CA LEU A 26 -0.50 6.01 2.62
C LEU A 26 -1.83 5.25 2.60
N LEU A 27 -2.60 5.43 1.52
CA LEU A 27 -3.82 4.69 1.23
C LEU A 27 -3.52 3.65 0.14
N PHE A 28 -3.26 2.41 0.54
CA PHE A 28 -2.91 1.35 -0.40
C PHE A 28 -4.16 0.76 -1.04
N VAL A 29 -4.23 0.75 -2.37
CA VAL A 29 -5.45 0.41 -3.11
C VAL A 29 -5.26 -0.83 -4.00
N CYS A 30 -5.97 -1.89 -3.60
CA CYS A 30 -6.02 -3.20 -4.23
C CYS A 30 -7.33 -3.38 -5.02
N GLY A 31 -7.34 -4.17 -6.10
CA GLY A 31 -8.58 -4.39 -6.85
C GLY A 31 -8.45 -4.79 -8.32
N GLY A 32 -9.42 -4.33 -9.11
CA GLY A 32 -9.57 -4.66 -10.53
C GLY A 32 -8.74 -3.78 -11.46
N LYS A 33 -8.76 -4.07 -12.75
CA LYS A 33 -7.97 -3.33 -13.75
C LYS A 33 -8.24 -1.82 -13.69
N VAL A 34 -7.18 -1.02 -13.82
CA VAL A 34 -7.26 0.43 -14.06
C VAL A 34 -6.91 0.69 -15.52
N ASP A 35 -7.77 1.42 -16.22
CA ASP A 35 -7.63 1.77 -17.62
C ASP A 35 -8.13 3.19 -17.88
N VAL A 36 -7.22 4.15 -17.68
CA VAL A 36 -7.48 5.59 -17.86
C VAL A 36 -7.91 6.00 -19.28
N ARG A 37 -7.74 5.11 -20.26
CA ARG A 37 -8.12 5.34 -21.66
C ARG A 37 -9.51 4.80 -21.98
N ALA A 38 -10.06 3.95 -21.11
CA ALA A 38 -11.40 3.42 -21.31
C ALA A 38 -12.45 4.53 -21.12
N PRO A 39 -13.45 4.64 -22.01
CA PRO A 39 -14.53 5.62 -21.85
C PRO A 39 -15.40 5.33 -20.61
N ILE A 40 -15.47 4.07 -20.22
CA ILE A 40 -16.16 3.60 -19.01
C ILE A 40 -15.10 2.90 -18.15
N PRO A 41 -14.91 3.32 -16.89
CA PRO A 41 -13.97 2.65 -15.99
C PRO A 41 -14.34 1.17 -15.81
N PRO A 42 -13.42 0.22 -16.09
CA PRO A 42 -13.67 -1.21 -16.07
C PRO A 42 -13.85 -1.79 -14.65
N SER A 43 -13.53 -1.03 -13.61
CA SER A 43 -13.56 -1.48 -12.22
C SER A 43 -14.00 -0.38 -11.26
N PHE A 44 -14.43 -0.74 -10.06
CA PHE A 44 -14.71 0.21 -8.99
C PHE A 44 -13.43 0.88 -8.49
N ARG A 45 -12.30 0.15 -8.45
CA ARG A 45 -10.99 0.73 -8.17
C ARG A 45 -10.68 1.87 -9.14
N ASP A 46 -10.88 1.65 -10.45
CA ASP A 46 -10.68 2.68 -11.46
C ASP A 46 -11.64 3.86 -11.27
N ARG A 47 -12.94 3.60 -11.03
CA ARG A 47 -13.90 4.68 -10.74
C ARG A 47 -13.45 5.56 -9.58
N LEU A 48 -12.98 4.97 -8.48
CA LEU A 48 -12.47 5.72 -7.32
C LEU A 48 -11.28 6.60 -7.73
N LEU A 49 -10.28 6.02 -8.38
CA LEU A 49 -9.05 6.72 -8.74
C LEU A 49 -9.31 7.84 -9.76
N THR A 50 -10.08 7.55 -10.81
CA THR A 50 -10.44 8.54 -11.83
C THR A 50 -11.30 9.67 -11.26
N TYR A 51 -12.23 9.37 -10.35
CA TYR A 51 -13.06 10.39 -9.71
C TYR A 51 -12.23 11.30 -8.79
N THR A 52 -11.41 10.70 -7.93
CA THR A 52 -10.59 11.45 -6.96
C THR A 52 -9.51 12.28 -7.64
N ALA A 53 -8.91 11.79 -8.72
CA ALA A 53 -7.97 12.56 -9.54
C ALA A 53 -8.59 13.87 -10.07
N LYS A 54 -9.90 13.88 -10.35
CA LYS A 54 -10.62 15.04 -10.91
C LYS A 54 -11.23 15.95 -9.85
N HIS A 55 -11.72 15.38 -8.75
CA HIS A 55 -12.58 16.07 -7.80
C HIS A 55 -11.99 16.21 -6.39
N ALA A 56 -10.91 15.49 -6.08
CA ALA A 56 -10.30 15.46 -4.76
C ALA A 56 -8.78 15.19 -4.88
N SER A 57 -8.06 16.07 -5.58
CA SER A 57 -6.63 15.89 -5.89
C SER A 57 -5.77 15.70 -4.65
N GLU A 58 -6.04 16.48 -3.58
CA GLU A 58 -5.33 16.34 -2.29
C GLU A 58 -5.49 14.94 -1.69
N LEU A 59 -6.68 14.34 -1.78
CA LEU A 59 -6.89 12.95 -1.36
C LEU A 59 -6.23 11.97 -2.33
N HIS A 60 -6.29 12.26 -3.63
CA HIS A 60 -5.76 11.38 -4.66
C HIS A 60 -4.26 11.13 -4.52
N GLU A 61 -3.49 12.15 -4.12
CA GLU A 61 -2.06 12.06 -3.87
C GLU A 61 -1.67 11.04 -2.78
N HIS A 62 -2.62 10.65 -1.93
CA HIS A 62 -2.41 9.67 -0.88
C HIS A 62 -2.61 8.23 -1.37
N PHE A 63 -3.24 8.02 -2.53
CA PHE A 63 -3.46 6.68 -3.06
C PHE A 63 -2.20 6.10 -3.69
N ILE A 64 -1.91 4.87 -3.29
CA ILE A 64 -0.76 4.12 -3.77
C ILE A 64 -1.24 2.81 -4.37
N LEU A 65 -0.70 2.48 -5.54
CA LEU A 65 -0.93 1.23 -6.24
C LEU A 65 0.37 0.44 -6.30
N ALA A 66 0.33 -0.88 -6.10
CA ALA A 66 1.55 -1.69 -6.18
C ALA A 66 2.19 -1.60 -7.58
N GLU A 67 1.36 -1.44 -8.62
CA GLU A 67 1.77 -1.33 -10.01
C GLU A 67 2.57 -0.05 -10.33
N THR A 68 2.63 0.95 -9.45
CA THR A 68 3.49 2.13 -9.65
C THR A 68 4.96 1.86 -9.32
N PHE A 69 5.28 0.76 -8.62
CA PHE A 69 6.64 0.43 -8.16
C PHE A 69 7.34 -0.62 -9.03
N LYS A 70 7.02 -0.70 -10.33
CA LYS A 70 7.55 -1.70 -11.27
C LYS A 70 9.08 -1.81 -11.31
N ASP A 71 9.79 -0.75 -10.94
CA ASP A 71 11.26 -0.73 -10.97
C ASP A 71 11.89 -1.43 -9.74
N TYR A 72 11.20 -1.51 -8.60
CA TYR A 72 11.67 -2.24 -7.42
C TYR A 72 11.81 -3.75 -7.67
N PHE A 73 11.00 -4.30 -8.58
CA PHE A 73 11.15 -5.68 -9.06
C PHE A 73 12.37 -5.88 -9.96
N LYS A 74 12.78 -4.85 -10.72
CA LYS A 74 13.90 -4.95 -11.65
C LYS A 74 15.25 -4.91 -10.95
N GLU A 75 15.32 -4.31 -9.76
CA GLU A 75 16.57 -4.19 -8.99
C GLU A 75 16.79 -5.35 -8.01
N ASN A 76 15.99 -6.43 -8.06
CA ASN A 76 16.01 -7.54 -7.10
C ASN A 76 15.85 -7.08 -5.63
N ALA A 77 15.20 -5.94 -5.39
CA ALA A 77 14.95 -5.45 -4.03
C ALA A 77 13.93 -6.34 -3.28
N TYR A 78 13.03 -6.98 -4.03
CA TYR A 78 12.01 -7.89 -3.50
C TYR A 78 12.02 -9.22 -4.25
N PRO A 79 11.82 -10.35 -3.54
CA PRO A 79 11.83 -11.68 -4.16
C PRO A 79 10.60 -11.92 -5.05
N ASP A 80 9.46 -11.33 -4.70
CA ASP A 80 8.22 -11.38 -5.47
C ASP A 80 7.29 -10.22 -5.11
N LEU A 81 6.22 -10.05 -5.90
CA LEU A 81 5.21 -9.00 -5.74
C LEU A 81 4.46 -9.11 -4.42
N LEU A 82 4.30 -10.33 -3.91
CA LEU A 82 3.53 -10.58 -2.70
C LEU A 82 4.24 -10.06 -1.46
N VAL A 83 5.55 -10.28 -1.35
CA VAL A 83 6.36 -9.74 -0.26
C VAL A 83 6.37 -8.21 -0.28
N PHE A 84 6.41 -7.61 -1.48
CA PHE A 84 6.31 -6.16 -1.62
C PHE A 84 4.94 -5.62 -1.16
N GLU A 85 3.84 -6.24 -1.62
CA GLU A 85 2.48 -5.87 -1.25
C GLU A 85 2.23 -6.04 0.26
N ASP A 86 2.90 -6.99 0.88
CA ASP A 86 2.85 -7.24 2.32
C ASP A 86 3.55 -6.15 3.15
N ASP A 87 4.73 -5.73 2.73
CA ASP A 87 5.48 -4.66 3.39
C ASP A 87 4.78 -3.30 3.23
N ILE A 88 4.27 -2.99 2.04
CA ILE A 88 3.56 -1.74 1.81
C ILE A 88 2.22 -1.70 2.59
N ALA A 89 1.52 -2.83 2.71
CA ALA A 89 0.33 -2.95 3.54
C ALA A 89 0.63 -2.65 5.02
N SER A 90 1.79 -3.09 5.52
CA SER A 90 2.21 -2.90 6.91
C SER A 90 2.43 -1.42 7.26
N ILE A 91 3.05 -0.66 6.36
CA ILE A 91 3.30 0.78 6.53
C ILE A 91 2.10 1.66 6.14
N SER A 92 1.08 1.08 5.51
CA SER A 92 -0.10 1.83 5.10
C SER A 92 -0.95 2.29 6.29
N SER A 93 -1.59 3.45 6.12
CA SER A 93 -2.59 3.96 7.06
C SER A 93 -3.92 3.24 6.90
N LEU A 94 -4.29 2.92 5.65
CA LEU A 94 -5.48 2.17 5.29
C LEU A 94 -5.19 1.32 4.04
N ILE A 95 -5.69 0.10 4.04
CA ILE A 95 -5.66 -0.84 2.92
C ILE A 95 -7.08 -0.93 2.38
N ILE A 96 -7.32 -0.48 1.16
CA ILE A 96 -8.62 -0.51 0.51
C ILE A 96 -8.61 -1.63 -0.52
N ILE A 97 -9.46 -2.63 -0.33
CA ILE A 97 -9.52 -3.81 -1.21
C ILE A 97 -10.88 -3.86 -1.89
N PHE A 98 -10.89 -3.63 -3.20
CA PHE A 98 -12.07 -3.87 -4.03
C PHE A 98 -12.10 -5.35 -4.43
N LEU A 99 -13.09 -6.12 -3.95
CA LEU A 99 -13.22 -7.55 -4.25
C LEU A 99 -13.82 -7.78 -5.65
N GLU A 100 -13.03 -7.48 -6.67
CA GLU A 100 -13.48 -7.45 -8.06
C GLU A 100 -12.52 -8.16 -9.03
N SER A 101 -11.44 -8.77 -8.51
CA SER A 101 -10.48 -9.54 -9.29
C SER A 101 -9.95 -10.75 -8.50
N PRO A 102 -9.44 -11.81 -9.17
CA PRO A 102 -8.78 -12.92 -8.48
C PRO A 102 -7.61 -12.46 -7.59
N GLY A 103 -6.84 -11.46 -8.03
CA GLY A 103 -5.76 -10.87 -7.24
C GLY A 103 -6.26 -10.28 -5.92
N SER A 104 -7.35 -9.50 -5.97
CA SER A 104 -7.94 -8.89 -4.76
C SER A 104 -8.44 -9.89 -3.71
N LEU A 105 -8.83 -11.09 -4.14
CA LEU A 105 -9.20 -12.17 -3.23
C LEU A 105 -7.97 -12.82 -2.59
N VAL A 106 -6.87 -12.93 -3.34
CA VAL A 106 -5.58 -13.42 -2.82
C VAL A 106 -5.02 -12.43 -1.80
N GLU A 107 -4.98 -11.14 -2.13
CA GLU A 107 -4.56 -10.06 -1.24
C GLU A 107 -5.38 -10.06 0.06
N LEU A 108 -6.71 -10.14 -0.04
CA LEU A 108 -7.58 -10.26 1.14
C LEU A 108 -7.22 -11.49 1.99
N GLY A 109 -7.03 -12.65 1.37
CA GLY A 109 -6.67 -13.88 2.08
C GLY A 109 -5.36 -13.74 2.86
N ILE A 110 -4.38 -13.07 2.29
CA ILE A 110 -3.07 -12.83 2.92
C ILE A 110 -3.19 -11.83 4.06
N PHE A 111 -3.82 -10.69 3.83
CA PHE A 111 -3.95 -9.64 4.84
C PHE A 111 -4.87 -10.05 6.01
N CYS A 112 -5.87 -10.91 5.76
CA CYS A 112 -6.72 -11.49 6.81
C CYS A 112 -5.99 -12.50 7.71
N ASN A 113 -4.81 -12.98 7.34
CA ASN A 113 -3.98 -13.81 8.24
C ASN A 113 -3.10 -12.96 9.18
N LYS A 114 -3.17 -11.64 9.07
CA LYS A 114 -2.33 -10.68 9.79
C LYS A 114 -3.16 -9.81 10.73
N SER A 115 -3.28 -10.26 11.98
CA SER A 115 -4.11 -9.62 13.00
C SER A 115 -3.82 -8.13 13.22
N GLU A 116 -2.58 -7.70 12.98
CA GLU A 116 -2.09 -6.33 13.03
C GLU A 116 -2.71 -5.42 11.95
N LEU A 117 -3.13 -5.99 10.82
CA LEU A 117 -3.70 -5.25 9.70
C LEU A 117 -5.21 -5.08 9.81
N PHE A 118 -5.91 -5.84 10.65
CA PHE A 118 -7.39 -5.90 10.66
C PHE A 118 -8.05 -4.53 10.87
N LYS A 119 -7.43 -3.66 11.68
CA LYS A 119 -7.94 -2.31 11.95
C LYS A 119 -7.74 -1.33 10.78
N LYS A 120 -6.95 -1.72 9.78
CA LYS A 120 -6.58 -0.90 8.62
C LYS A 120 -7.21 -1.41 7.32
N ILE A 121 -7.93 -2.54 7.32
CA ILE A 121 -8.51 -3.09 6.09
C ILE A 121 -9.93 -2.53 5.89
N LEU A 122 -10.15 -1.88 4.75
CA LEU A 122 -11.47 -1.50 4.23
C LEU A 122 -11.79 -2.37 3.02
N ILE A 123 -12.84 -3.19 3.15
CA ILE A 123 -13.30 -4.09 2.08
C ILE A 123 -14.46 -3.43 1.34
N VAL A 124 -14.36 -3.36 0.01
CA VAL A 124 -15.46 -2.96 -0.86
C VAL A 124 -15.90 -4.17 -1.68
N ALA A 125 -17.09 -4.68 -1.37
CA ALA A 125 -17.72 -5.77 -2.09
C ALA A 125 -19.00 -5.27 -2.76
N SER A 126 -19.21 -5.61 -4.03
CA SER A 126 -20.51 -5.41 -4.69
C SER A 126 -21.35 -6.67 -4.54
N ALA A 127 -22.60 -6.51 -4.08
CA ALA A 127 -23.60 -7.57 -4.04
C ALA A 127 -24.18 -7.86 -5.43
#